data_AF-A0A532TPD3-F1
#
_entry.id   AF-A0A532TPD3-F1
#
_cell.length_a   1.000
_cell.length_b   1.000
_cell.length_c   1.000
_cell.angle_alpha   90.00
_cell.angle_beta   90.00
_cell.angle_gamma   90.00
#
_symmetry.space_group_name_H-M   'P 1'
#
loop_
_entity.id
_entity.type
_entity.pdbx_description
1 polymer ?
#
loop_
_entity_poly.entity_id
_entity_poly.type
_entity_poly.pdbx_seq_one_letter_code
_entity_poly.pdbx_strand_id
1 'polypeptide(L)'
;MSKKKELRIINHSLFYKQIGKNDMSKVKKKPTGLHGGLSEEEVKFEKIIQFSGWIFLIALISLMGAFFIFDSVLGLIELELNAPTFVLMIFFGTNSAINFGLATRIKKNRDQKKKLYFDWLMGEFLLGIITIIAVAAYQW
;
A
#
# COMPACT_ATOMS: atom_id res chain seq x y z
N MET A 1 57.62 -7.52 42.78
CA MET A 1 56.82 -7.43 41.54
C MET A 1 57.38 -6.29 40.70
N SER A 2 57.90 -6.58 39.51
CA SER A 2 58.89 -5.74 38.81
C SER A 2 58.29 -4.44 38.24
N LYS A 3 58.87 -3.27 38.59
CA LYS A 3 58.58 -1.92 38.04
C LYS A 3 58.47 -1.87 36.49
N LYS A 4 59.12 -2.82 35.81
CA LYS A 4 59.07 -2.99 34.34
C LYS A 4 57.69 -3.37 33.81
N LYS A 5 56.83 -4.01 34.62
CA LYS A 5 55.46 -4.36 34.22
C LYS A 5 54.50 -3.17 34.32
N GLU A 6 54.59 -2.35 35.38
CA GLU A 6 53.76 -1.15 35.54
C GLU A 6 54.02 -0.09 34.46
N LEU A 7 55.29 0.20 34.17
CA LEU A 7 55.66 1.15 33.11
C LEU A 7 55.14 0.73 31.73
N ARG A 8 55.02 -0.58 31.48
CA ARG A 8 54.48 -1.11 30.22
C ARG A 8 52.97 -0.94 30.12
N ILE A 9 52.26 -1.08 31.24
CA ILE A 9 50.80 -0.89 31.32
C ILE A 9 50.43 0.60 31.19
N ILE A 10 51.21 1.49 31.81
CA ILE A 10 51.01 2.95 31.73
C ILE A 10 51.27 3.47 30.31
N ASN A 11 52.33 3.00 29.64
CA ASN A 11 52.57 3.37 28.24
C ASN A 11 51.48 2.84 27.30
N HIS A 12 50.97 1.62 27.53
CA HIS A 12 49.91 1.06 26.70
C HIS A 12 48.57 1.80 26.86
N SER A 13 48.23 2.24 28.07
CA SER A 13 46.99 3.02 28.29
C SER A 13 47.08 4.45 27.77
N LEU A 14 48.26 5.08 27.85
CA LEU A 14 48.51 6.41 27.27
C LEU A 14 48.49 6.37 25.74
N PHE A 15 49.04 5.32 25.12
CA PHE A 15 49.03 5.14 23.66
C PHE A 15 47.59 5.03 23.11
N TYR A 16 46.72 4.25 23.78
CA TYR A 16 45.30 4.18 23.42
C TYR A 16 44.54 5.49 23.66
N LYS A 17 44.87 6.22 24.74
CA LYS A 17 44.26 7.52 25.04
C LYS A 17 44.66 8.61 24.03
N GLN A 18 45.84 8.50 23.43
CA GLN A 18 46.36 9.45 22.45
C GLN A 18 45.85 9.13 21.03
N ILE A 19 45.72 7.85 20.66
CA ILE A 19 45.07 7.42 19.39
C ILE A 19 43.57 7.75 19.40
N GLY A 20 42.88 7.59 20.53
CA GLY A 20 41.47 7.93 20.66
C GLY A 20 41.16 9.44 20.58
N LYS A 21 42.18 10.31 20.66
CA LYS A 21 42.00 11.77 20.73
C LYS A 21 42.41 12.52 19.46
N ASN A 22 43.20 11.92 18.57
CA ASN A 22 43.81 12.65 17.45
C ASN A 22 43.56 12.17 16.03
N ASP A 23 42.90 11.02 15.77
CA ASP A 23 42.55 10.69 14.38
C ASP A 23 41.45 9.64 14.25
N MET A 24 40.24 10.00 14.68
CA MET A 24 39.07 9.64 13.88
C MET A 24 38.43 10.93 13.40
N SER A 25 39.00 11.39 12.29
CA SER A 25 38.34 12.09 11.19
C SER A 25 36.82 12.12 11.35
N LYS A 26 36.26 13.31 11.10
CA LYS A 26 34.84 13.60 11.03
C LYS A 26 34.16 12.69 9.99
N VAL A 27 33.96 11.42 10.29
CA VAL A 27 32.87 10.65 9.74
C VAL A 27 31.65 11.24 10.43
N LYS A 28 31.15 12.33 9.83
CA LYS A 28 29.75 12.71 9.99
C LYS A 28 28.99 11.43 9.67
N LYS A 29 28.59 10.68 10.69
CA LYS A 29 27.46 9.76 10.54
C LYS A 29 26.41 10.65 9.91
N LYS A 30 26.07 10.38 8.64
CA LYS A 30 24.90 11.01 8.02
C LYS A 30 23.84 10.92 9.09
N PRO A 31 23.21 12.04 9.51
CA PRO A 31 22.06 11.92 10.38
C PRO A 31 21.18 10.89 9.69
N THR A 32 21.04 9.73 10.31
CA THR A 32 20.10 8.72 9.84
C THR A 32 18.82 9.51 9.85
N GLY A 33 18.36 9.88 8.66
CA GLY A 33 17.18 10.68 8.52
C GLY A 33 16.08 9.84 9.13
N LEU A 34 15.78 10.08 10.40
CA LEU A 34 14.44 10.39 10.81
C LEU A 34 13.97 11.57 9.93
N HIS A 35 13.80 11.32 8.63
CA HIS A 35 12.78 11.99 7.85
C HIS A 35 11.47 11.37 8.33
N GLY A 36 11.12 11.70 9.57
CA GLY A 36 9.83 11.46 10.19
C GLY A 36 8.81 12.46 9.63
N GLY A 37 8.77 12.56 8.31
CA GLY A 37 7.79 13.32 7.56
C GLY A 37 7.37 12.45 6.41
N LEU A 38 6.11 11.99 6.44
CA LEU A 38 5.41 11.48 5.28
C LEU A 38 5.71 12.40 4.10
N SER A 39 6.25 11.88 3.00
CA SER A 39 6.35 12.72 1.81
C SER A 39 4.92 13.09 1.40
N GLU A 40 4.71 14.35 1.03
CA GLU A 40 3.38 14.82 0.62
C GLU A 40 2.82 13.95 -0.53
N GLU A 41 3.71 13.45 -1.38
CA GLU A 41 3.40 12.52 -2.47
C GLU A 41 2.86 11.18 -1.97
N GLU A 42 3.39 10.64 -0.86
CA GLU A 42 2.90 9.39 -0.26
C GLU A 42 1.50 9.55 0.32
N VAL A 43 1.23 10.67 0.99
CA VAL A 43 -0.11 11.00 1.48
C VAL A 43 -1.08 11.14 0.31
N LYS A 44 -0.68 11.85 -0.74
CA LYS A 44 -1.50 12.06 -1.95
C LYS A 44 -1.84 10.72 -2.61
N PHE A 45 -0.85 9.84 -2.77
CA PHE A 45 -1.04 8.53 -3.39
C PHE A 45 -1.99 7.64 -2.58
N GLU A 46 -1.81 7.54 -1.26
CA GLU A 46 -2.72 6.80 -0.38
C GLU A 46 -4.16 7.34 -0.47
N LYS A 47 -4.32 8.67 -0.46
CA LYS A 47 -5.63 9.32 -0.61
C LYS A 47 -6.27 9.04 -1.95
N ILE A 48 -5.52 9.02 -3.04
CA ILE A 48 -6.04 8.73 -4.39
C ILE A 48 -6.60 7.30 -4.44
N ILE A 49 -5.86 6.31 -3.93
CA ILE A 49 -6.32 4.91 -3.89
C ILE A 49 -7.58 4.78 -3.03
N GLN A 50 -7.56 5.39 -1.84
CA GLN A 50 -8.72 5.35 -0.96
C GLN A 50 -9.94 6.05 -1.56
N PHE A 51 -9.74 7.18 -2.24
CA PHE A 51 -10.78 7.92 -2.94
C PHE A 51 -11.35 7.11 -4.11
N SER A 52 -10.51 6.42 -4.87
CA SER A 52 -10.94 5.48 -5.92
C SER A 52 -11.83 4.38 -5.34
N GLY A 53 -11.46 3.79 -4.20
CA GLY A 53 -12.28 2.80 -3.50
C GLY A 53 -13.68 3.32 -3.12
N TRP A 54 -13.76 4.59 -2.69
CA TRP A 54 -15.04 5.26 -2.41
C TRP A 54 -15.88 5.50 -3.66
N ILE A 55 -15.27 5.91 -4.79
CA ILE A 55 -16.00 6.08 -6.05
C ILE A 55 -16.66 4.77 -6.46
N PHE A 56 -15.91 3.66 -6.43
CA PHE A 56 -16.44 2.35 -6.77
C PHE A 56 -17.54 1.90 -5.79
N LEU A 57 -17.39 2.19 -4.50
CA LEU A 57 -18.42 1.86 -3.50
C LEU A 57 -19.70 2.65 -3.74
N ILE A 58 -19.59 3.96 -3.97
CA ILE A 58 -20.74 4.82 -4.25
C ILE A 58 -21.44 4.36 -5.53
N ALA A 59 -20.69 4.05 -6.59
CA ALA A 59 -21.26 3.51 -7.82
C ALA A 59 -22.04 2.20 -7.59
N LEU A 60 -21.49 1.28 -6.78
CA LEU A 60 -22.18 0.04 -6.41
C LEU A 60 -23.49 0.32 -5.64
N ILE A 61 -23.43 1.19 -4.62
CA ILE A 61 -24.60 1.54 -3.82
C ILE A 61 -25.66 2.23 -4.68
N SER A 62 -25.26 3.13 -5.58
CA SER A 62 -26.17 3.78 -6.51
C SER A 62 -26.81 2.79 -7.47
N LEU A 63 -26.04 1.83 -7.99
CA LEU A 63 -26.56 0.77 -8.85
C LEU A 63 -27.58 -0.10 -8.11
N MET A 64 -27.22 -0.63 -6.94
CA MET A 64 -28.13 -1.43 -6.11
C MET A 64 -29.37 -0.64 -5.66
N GLY A 65 -29.18 0.63 -5.30
CA GLY A 65 -30.26 1.53 -4.90
C GLY A 65 -31.23 1.82 -6.05
N ALA A 66 -30.73 1.97 -7.28
CA ALA A 66 -31.58 2.08 -8.46
C ALA A 66 -32.44 0.81 -8.64
N PHE A 67 -31.84 -0.38 -8.61
CA PHE A 67 -32.59 -1.64 -8.68
C PHE A 67 -33.69 -1.71 -7.62
N PHE A 68 -33.36 -1.42 -6.37
CA PHE A 68 -34.33 -1.43 -5.28
C PHE A 68 -35.48 -0.43 -5.47
N ILE A 69 -35.17 0.81 -5.89
CA ILE A 69 -36.21 1.84 -6.09
C ILE A 69 -37.12 1.49 -7.27
N PHE A 70 -36.56 1.07 -8.41
CA PHE A 70 -37.38 0.77 -9.59
C PHE A 70 -38.23 -0.48 -9.39
N ASP A 71 -37.69 -1.50 -8.72
CA ASP A 71 -38.40 -2.75 -8.41
C ASP A 71 -39.48 -2.55 -7.32
N SER A 72 -39.12 -1.95 -6.18
CA SER A 72 -40.03 -1.86 -5.02
C SER A 72 -40.95 -0.63 -5.00
N VAL A 73 -40.55 0.50 -5.57
CA VAL A 73 -41.32 1.76 -5.47
C VAL A 73 -42.16 2.01 -6.71
N LEU A 74 -41.62 1.70 -7.87
CA LEU A 74 -42.25 2.04 -9.12
C LEU A 74 -43.05 0.86 -9.69
N GLY A 75 -42.60 -0.40 -9.55
CA GLY A 75 -43.28 -1.54 -10.18
C GLY A 75 -43.45 -1.38 -11.69
N LEU A 76 -42.73 -0.41 -12.29
CA LEU A 76 -42.86 0.04 -13.67
C LEU A 76 -41.87 -0.70 -14.59
N ILE A 77 -40.85 -1.35 -14.02
CA ILE A 77 -39.77 -2.01 -14.75
C ILE A 77 -39.37 -3.25 -13.95
N GLU A 78 -39.63 -4.44 -14.49
CA GLU A 78 -38.95 -5.67 -14.05
C GLU A 78 -37.47 -5.52 -14.43
N LEU A 79 -36.69 -4.89 -13.55
CA LEU A 79 -35.25 -4.79 -13.69
C LEU A 79 -34.67 -6.18 -13.39
N GLU A 80 -34.71 -7.05 -14.40
CA GLU A 80 -34.09 -8.36 -14.31
C GLU A 80 -32.59 -8.23 -14.07
N LEU A 81 -32.10 -9.02 -13.13
CA LEU A 81 -30.68 -9.13 -12.82
C LEU A 81 -29.98 -9.88 -13.97
N ASN A 82 -29.76 -9.20 -15.08
CA ASN A 82 -29.09 -9.78 -16.23
C ASN A 82 -27.58 -9.93 -15.98
N ALA A 83 -26.93 -10.80 -16.76
CA ALA A 83 -25.51 -11.08 -16.61
C ALA A 83 -24.62 -9.82 -16.68
N PRO A 84 -24.83 -8.87 -17.61
CA PRO A 84 -24.07 -7.61 -17.63
C PRO A 84 -24.16 -6.81 -16.33
N THR A 85 -25.36 -6.65 -15.77
CA THR A 85 -25.54 -5.89 -14.53
C THR A 85 -24.91 -6.61 -13.33
N PHE A 86 -25.05 -7.93 -13.27
CA PHE A 86 -24.39 -8.73 -12.22
C PHE A 86 -22.86 -8.61 -12.27
N VAL A 87 -22.28 -8.63 -13.46
CA VAL A 87 -20.84 -8.42 -13.67
C VAL A 87 -20.40 -7.03 -13.22
N LEU A 88 -21.18 -5.99 -13.52
CA LEU A 88 -20.91 -4.63 -13.04
C LEU A 88 -20.95 -4.55 -11.51
N MET A 89 -21.89 -5.22 -10.85
CA MET A 89 -21.95 -5.28 -9.39
C MET A 89 -20.71 -5.95 -8.79
N ILE A 90 -20.30 -7.10 -9.33
CA ILE A 90 -19.06 -7.77 -8.91
C ILE A 90 -17.84 -6.88 -9.16
N PHE A 91 -17.77 -6.24 -10.33
CA PHE A 91 -16.65 -5.38 -10.69
C PHE A 91 -16.50 -4.21 -9.73
N PHE A 92 -17.57 -3.46 -9.46
CA PHE A 92 -17.54 -2.32 -8.55
C PHE A 92 -17.27 -2.74 -7.10
N GLY A 93 -17.90 -3.82 -6.63
CA GLY A 93 -17.65 -4.34 -5.27
C GLY A 93 -16.22 -4.81 -5.08
N THR A 94 -15.71 -5.59 -6.04
CA THR A 94 -14.34 -6.10 -6.01
C THR A 94 -13.32 -4.97 -6.08
N ASN A 95 -13.48 -4.03 -7.02
CA ASN A 95 -12.59 -2.88 -7.13
C ASN A 95 -12.60 -1.99 -5.88
N SER A 96 -13.76 -1.79 -5.27
CA SER A 96 -13.85 -1.04 -4.01
C SER A 96 -13.08 -1.73 -2.88
N ALA A 97 -13.35 -3.03 -2.66
CA ALA A 97 -12.71 -3.81 -1.62
C ALA A 97 -11.20 -3.90 -1.80
N ILE A 98 -10.74 -4.14 -3.03
CA ILE A 98 -9.34 -4.23 -3.38
C ILE A 98 -8.64 -2.88 -3.16
N ASN A 99 -9.25 -1.75 -3.56
CA ASN A 99 -8.67 -0.42 -3.35
C ASN A 99 -8.52 -0.10 -1.86
N PHE A 100 -9.52 -0.38 -1.02
CA PHE A 100 -9.39 -0.19 0.43
C PHE A 100 -8.36 -1.12 1.06
N GLY A 101 -8.30 -2.37 0.60
CA GLY A 101 -7.27 -3.32 1.00
C GLY A 101 -5.86 -2.85 0.63
N LEU A 102 -5.69 -2.33 -0.59
CA LEU A 102 -4.43 -1.78 -1.08
C LEU A 102 -4.00 -0.56 -0.27
N ALA A 103 -4.90 0.41 -0.07
CA ALA A 103 -4.63 1.60 0.74
C ALA A 103 -4.16 1.21 2.16
N THR A 104 -4.82 0.21 2.78
CA THR A 104 -4.43 -0.29 4.11
C THR A 104 -3.06 -0.97 4.10
N ARG A 105 -2.75 -1.78 3.08
CA ARG A 105 -1.46 -2.47 2.96
C ARG A 105 -0.32 -1.49 2.70
N ILE A 106 -0.53 -0.48 1.86
CA ILE A 106 0.46 0.57 1.56
C ILE A 106 0.71 1.43 2.78
N LYS A 107 -0.34 1.82 3.51
CA LYS A 107 -0.20 2.56 4.78
C LYS A 107 0.68 1.81 5.80
N LYS A 108 0.60 0.48 5.83
CA LYS A 108 1.41 -0.38 6.71
C LYS A 108 2.84 -0.63 6.19
N ASN A 109 3.03 -0.71 4.87
CA ASN A 109 4.30 -1.08 4.22
C ASN A 109 4.67 -0.06 3.12
N ARG A 110 4.94 1.18 3.53
CA ARG A 110 5.17 2.31 2.60
C ARG A 110 6.39 2.15 1.72
N ASP A 111 7.41 1.47 2.24
CA ASP A 111 8.63 1.10 1.52
C ASP A 111 8.33 0.22 0.29
N GLN A 112 7.27 -0.59 0.34
CA GLN A 112 6.87 -1.50 -0.72
C GLN A 112 5.74 -0.98 -1.61
N LYS A 113 5.36 0.31 -1.51
CA LYS A 113 4.19 0.88 -2.20
C LYS A 113 4.12 0.57 -3.69
N LYS A 114 5.27 0.68 -4.40
CA LYS A 114 5.35 0.41 -5.85
C LYS A 114 5.05 -1.04 -6.15
N LYS A 115 5.66 -1.97 -5.41
CA LYS A 115 5.44 -3.40 -5.58
C LYS A 115 3.98 -3.75 -5.32
N LEU A 116 3.41 -3.29 -4.21
CA LEU A 116 2.01 -3.52 -3.87
C LEU A 116 1.05 -2.99 -4.94
N TYR A 117 1.34 -1.82 -5.52
CA TYR A 117 0.56 -1.26 -6.61
C TYR A 117 0.68 -2.07 -7.91
N PHE A 118 1.87 -2.56 -8.27
CA PHE A 118 2.04 -3.41 -9.45
C PHE A 118 1.39 -4.79 -9.28
N ASP A 119 1.56 -5.41 -8.10
CA ASP A 119 0.89 -6.67 -7.76
C ASP A 119 -0.64 -6.51 -7.85
N TRP A 120 -1.16 -5.37 -7.38
CA TRP A 120 -2.56 -4.99 -7.53
C TRP A 120 -2.98 -4.87 -8.99
N LEU A 121 -2.25 -4.08 -9.80
CA LEU A 121 -2.57 -3.84 -11.20
C LEU A 121 -2.59 -5.15 -12.00
N MET A 122 -1.65 -6.05 -11.72
CA MET A 122 -1.59 -7.37 -12.34
C MET A 122 -2.76 -8.25 -11.92
N GLY A 123 -3.14 -8.20 -10.63
CA GLY A 123 -4.32 -8.90 -10.11
C GLY A 123 -5.61 -8.44 -10.78
N GLU A 124 -5.81 -7.13 -10.91
CA GLU A 124 -6.98 -6.54 -11.56
C GLU A 124 -7.05 -6.93 -13.04
N PHE A 125 -5.92 -6.90 -13.74
CA PHE A 125 -5.83 -7.32 -15.14
C PHE A 125 -6.23 -8.80 -15.33
N LEU A 126 -5.70 -9.69 -14.48
CA LEU A 126 -6.04 -11.12 -14.53
C LEU A 126 -7.51 -11.37 -14.21
N LEU A 127 -8.04 -10.71 -13.17
CA LEU A 127 -9.45 -10.78 -12.81
C LEU A 127 -10.34 -10.32 -13.96
N GLY A 128 -9.95 -9.24 -14.64
CA GLY A 128 -10.64 -8.74 -15.83
C GLY A 128 -10.70 -9.76 -16.97
N ILE A 129 -9.57 -10.41 -17.30
CA ILE A 129 -9.53 -11.46 -18.32
C ILE A 129 -10.46 -12.62 -17.95
N ILE A 130 -10.37 -13.12 -16.72
CA ILE A 130 -11.21 -14.24 -16.25
C ILE A 130 -12.69 -13.86 -16.33
N THR A 131 -13.03 -12.63 -15.94
CA THR A 131 -14.41 -12.13 -15.99
C THR A 131 -14.94 -12.09 -17.42
N ILE A 132 -14.15 -11.55 -18.37
CA ILE A 132 -14.55 -11.50 -19.79
C ILE A 132 -14.79 -12.91 -20.34
N ILE A 133 -13.88 -13.85 -20.05
CA ILE A 133 -14.02 -15.25 -20.50
C ILE A 133 -15.26 -15.90 -19.88
N ALA A 134 -15.49 -15.70 -18.58
CA ALA A 134 -16.64 -16.26 -17.89
C ALA A 134 -17.97 -15.72 -18.45
N VAL A 135 -18.03 -14.42 -18.75
CA VAL A 135 -19.21 -13.81 -19.37
C VAL A 135 -19.42 -14.33 -20.78
N ALA A 136 -18.36 -14.43 -21.58
CA ALA A 136 -18.44 -14.98 -22.93
C ALA A 136 -18.93 -16.44 -22.94
N ALA A 137 -18.44 -17.26 -22.01
CA ALA A 137 -18.88 -18.65 -21.86
C ALA A 137 -20.33 -18.77 -21.36
N TYR A 138 -20.81 -17.86 -20.51
CA TYR A 138 -22.20 -17.80 -20.08
C TYR A 138 -23.16 -17.37 -21.20
N GLN A 139 -22.68 -16.56 -22.15
CA GLN A 139 -23.47 -16.06 -23.28
C GLN A 139 -23.50 -16.99 -24.50
N TRP A 140 -22.68 -18.04 -24.52
CA TRP A 140 -22.64 -19.03 -25.61
C TRP A 140 -23.63 -20.17 -25.36
#